data_AF-A0A3B0UC45-F1
#
_entry.id   AF-A0A3B0UC45-F1
#
_cell.length_a   1.000
_cell.length_b   1.000
_cell.length_c   1.000
_cell.angle_alpha   90.00
_cell.angle_beta   90.00
_cell.angle_gamma   90.00
#
_symmetry.space_group_name_H-M   'P 1'
#
loop_
_entity.id
_entity.type
_entity.pdbx_description
1 polymer ?
#
loop_
_entity_poly.entity_id
_entity_poly.type
_entity_poly.pdbx_seq_one_letter_code
_entity_poly.pdbx_strand_id
1 'polypeptide(L)'
;MNKISKYWQAGLAVAALTLLAVNPVMAKGNTSAAKDGPSQTITFDGINFGNDASQWANDGECDDPRFKGEGSAVELLDEDIARDASDCLALYKSGDISLVPKPADIVNEIDFGDNSSEWANDGECDDPRFAGKGVDDILLDEDLGKDANDCRKLFLSGQLEYLGDDPNMNNITLDGIDFGDNSSEWANDDECDDPRFAGKGMAEVLMDADLGKDANDCLALYQAGSITLSDAGNKVPDAGVIDFGDDSSEWANDGECDDPRFAGKGMADELLDIDMGKDATDCRTLFENKQIYLASGKPGDAGKAPDAGIIDFGDDSSEWNNDGECDDPRFFGEGSGVKLLLEDLGADATDCKTLFEEGKISLISATNFDFGDDSSRWNNDGECDDPRFQGEGMAVKVEPRDFASDATDCSALFDDGKISFVGGIGIMVPLETTPDASASGIDFGDDSSEWAKDGECDDPRFVGEGMAEELVSDDLKRDATDCRALFEAGKISLK
;
A
#
# COMPACT_ATOMS: atom_id res chain seq x y z
N MET A 1 -54.43 49.02 31.24
CA MET A 1 -54.11 49.63 29.93
C MET A 1 -52.61 49.52 29.70
N ASN A 2 -52.26 48.84 28.60
CA ASN A 2 -51.03 48.89 27.80
C ASN A 2 -49.60 48.95 28.40
N LYS A 3 -48.83 47.94 27.94
CA LYS A 3 -47.47 47.95 27.37
C LYS A 3 -46.30 48.35 28.28
N ILE A 4 -45.50 47.36 28.69
CA ILE A 4 -44.23 46.91 28.06
C ILE A 4 -43.14 47.98 28.12
N SER A 5 -42.12 47.68 28.91
CA SER A 5 -40.74 48.14 28.72
C SER A 5 -39.82 46.96 28.99
N LYS A 6 -38.84 46.79 28.11
CA LYS A 6 -37.91 45.68 28.04
C LYS A 6 -36.50 46.27 28.07
N TYR A 7 -35.63 45.58 28.80
CA TYR A 7 -34.16 45.67 28.82
C TYR A 7 -33.51 46.82 29.59
N TRP A 8 -32.62 46.49 30.54
CA TRP A 8 -31.18 46.48 30.30
C TRP A 8 -30.40 45.97 31.53
N GLN A 9 -29.37 45.15 31.25
CA GLN A 9 -28.08 44.95 31.95
C GLN A 9 -28.08 44.45 33.41
N ALA A 10 -27.54 43.25 33.68
CA ALA A 10 -26.14 42.80 33.63
C ALA A 10 -25.38 43.06 34.93
N GLY A 11 -24.85 41.99 35.51
CA GLY A 11 -23.55 42.03 36.18
C GLY A 11 -23.51 41.64 37.66
N LEU A 12 -22.94 40.45 37.90
CA LEU A 12 -22.08 40.06 39.02
C LEU A 12 -22.66 40.06 40.45
N ALA A 13 -22.29 39.17 41.37
CA ALA A 13 -21.57 37.90 41.37
C ALA A 13 -21.57 37.41 42.85
N VAL A 14 -21.07 36.19 43.03
CA VAL A 14 -20.41 35.67 44.24
C VAL A 14 -21.27 34.88 45.25
N ALA A 15 -21.26 33.58 45.00
CA ALA A 15 -20.81 32.48 45.87
C ALA A 15 -21.51 32.22 47.22
N ALA A 16 -22.05 31.02 47.37
CA ALA A 16 -21.38 29.89 48.02
C ALA A 16 -22.36 28.73 48.32
N LEU A 17 -21.92 27.51 47.99
CA LEU A 17 -22.13 26.17 48.58
C LEU A 17 -23.19 26.03 49.71
N THR A 18 -24.00 24.97 49.88
CA THR A 18 -24.17 23.65 49.21
C THR A 18 -25.44 22.97 49.81
N LEU A 19 -26.14 22.19 48.97
CA LEU A 19 -26.84 20.90 49.22
C LEU A 19 -27.97 20.74 50.25
N LEU A 20 -29.20 20.46 49.78
CA LEU A 20 -29.82 19.11 49.62
C LEU A 20 -31.37 19.18 49.59
N ALA A 21 -31.98 18.84 48.45
CA ALA A 21 -33.39 18.41 48.37
C ALA A 21 -33.73 17.65 47.06
N VAL A 22 -33.84 16.33 47.17
CA VAL A 22 -34.85 15.39 46.63
C VAL A 22 -35.46 15.52 45.21
N ASN A 23 -35.13 14.51 44.38
CA ASN A 23 -35.88 13.76 43.32
C ASN A 23 -36.43 14.47 42.05
N PRO A 24 -36.55 13.78 40.88
CA PRO A 24 -36.42 12.33 40.64
C PRO A 24 -35.42 11.90 39.55
N VAL A 25 -34.85 10.72 39.73
CA VAL A 25 -34.24 9.89 38.69
C VAL A 25 -35.38 9.22 37.90
N MET A 26 -35.47 9.49 36.60
CA MET A 26 -36.21 8.68 35.63
C MET A 26 -35.18 8.16 34.64
N ALA A 27 -34.91 6.86 34.73
CA ALA A 27 -34.13 6.11 33.77
C ALA A 27 -34.68 6.34 32.35
N LYS A 28 -33.88 6.89 31.45
CA LYS A 28 -34.13 6.76 30.03
C LYS A 28 -33.72 5.35 29.64
N GLY A 29 -34.69 4.45 29.66
CA GLY A 29 -34.58 3.12 29.12
C GLY A 29 -34.43 3.17 27.60
N ASN A 30 -33.74 2.15 27.10
CA ASN A 30 -33.83 1.59 25.76
C ASN A 30 -35.21 1.81 25.15
N THR A 31 -35.25 2.54 24.04
CA THR A 31 -36.29 2.33 23.03
C THR A 31 -35.62 1.90 21.75
N SER A 32 -35.37 0.59 21.64
CA SER A 32 -35.48 -0.14 20.39
C SER A 32 -36.80 0.27 19.72
N ALA A 33 -36.70 1.01 18.62
CA ALA A 33 -37.82 1.17 17.72
C ALA A 33 -37.82 -0.04 16.79
N ALA A 34 -38.45 -1.13 17.23
CA ALA A 34 -38.88 -2.20 16.34
C ALA A 34 -39.78 -1.57 15.26
N LYS A 35 -39.34 -1.59 14.00
CA LYS A 35 -40.20 -1.34 12.84
C LYS A 35 -40.94 -2.63 12.49
N ASP A 36 -41.87 -3.05 13.34
CA ASP A 36 -42.82 -4.12 13.00
C ASP A 36 -43.95 -3.56 12.13
N GLY A 37 -43.70 -3.53 10.81
CA GLY A 37 -44.75 -3.68 9.79
C GLY A 37 -44.75 -5.14 9.30
N PRO A 38 -45.84 -5.66 8.69
CA PRO A 38 -45.82 -7.01 8.15
C PRO A 38 -44.74 -7.06 7.06
N SER A 39 -43.62 -7.70 7.40
CA SER A 39 -42.44 -7.85 6.56
C SER A 39 -42.85 -8.55 5.27
N GLN A 40 -43.11 -7.78 4.22
CA GLN A 40 -43.58 -8.34 2.96
C GLN A 40 -42.41 -9.05 2.31
N THR A 41 -42.55 -10.36 2.13
CA THR A 41 -41.56 -11.13 1.39
C THR A 41 -41.53 -10.66 -0.06
N ILE A 42 -40.38 -10.14 -0.48
CA ILE A 42 -40.09 -9.67 -1.82
C ILE A 42 -39.62 -10.85 -2.66
N THR A 43 -40.28 -11.03 -3.80
CA THR A 43 -39.92 -12.06 -4.79
C THR A 43 -39.85 -11.42 -6.17
N PHE A 44 -38.84 -11.81 -6.95
CA PHE A 44 -38.62 -11.32 -8.30
C PHE A 44 -37.92 -12.41 -9.12
N ASP A 45 -38.36 -12.63 -10.36
CA ASP A 45 -37.82 -13.67 -11.27
C ASP A 45 -37.66 -15.08 -10.65
N GLY A 46 -38.59 -15.44 -9.76
CA GLY A 46 -38.58 -16.74 -9.08
C GLY A 46 -37.61 -16.84 -7.90
N ILE A 47 -36.86 -15.78 -7.62
CA ILE A 47 -35.94 -15.66 -6.50
C ILE A 47 -36.68 -15.03 -5.31
N ASN A 48 -36.45 -15.58 -4.12
CA ASN A 48 -36.95 -15.04 -2.86
C ASN A 48 -35.86 -14.18 -2.20
N PHE A 49 -36.01 -12.87 -2.30
CA PHE A 49 -35.13 -11.88 -1.66
C PHE A 49 -35.45 -11.70 -0.18
N GLY A 50 -36.60 -12.19 0.29
CA GLY A 50 -36.96 -12.13 1.70
C GLY A 50 -37.53 -10.77 2.08
N ASN A 51 -37.04 -10.15 3.15
CA ASN A 51 -37.55 -8.87 3.63
C ASN A 51 -36.41 -7.96 4.15
N ASP A 52 -36.74 -6.82 4.76
CA ASP A 52 -35.74 -5.85 5.27
C ASP A 52 -35.65 -5.88 6.80
N ALA A 53 -35.53 -7.09 7.37
CA ALA A 53 -35.53 -7.27 8.83
C ALA A 53 -34.13 -7.21 9.47
N SER A 54 -33.05 -7.20 8.67
CA SER A 54 -31.69 -7.03 9.18
C SER A 54 -31.49 -5.62 9.75
N GLN A 55 -30.49 -5.46 10.61
CA GLN A 55 -30.01 -4.15 11.04
C GLN A 55 -29.26 -3.41 9.92
N TRP A 56 -28.75 -4.17 8.94
CA TRP A 56 -28.00 -3.69 7.79
C TRP A 56 -28.92 -3.39 6.58
N ALA A 57 -30.17 -3.84 6.63
CA ALA A 57 -31.09 -3.61 5.52
C ALA A 57 -31.35 -2.12 5.18
N ASN A 58 -31.40 -1.79 3.89
CA ASN A 58 -31.57 -0.42 3.35
C ASN A 58 -30.38 0.51 3.62
N ASP A 59 -29.16 -0.01 3.68
CA ASP A 59 -27.94 0.80 3.76
C ASP A 59 -27.29 1.05 2.39
N GLY A 60 -27.79 0.42 1.33
CA GLY A 60 -27.33 0.56 -0.05
C GLY A 60 -26.42 -0.57 -0.51
N GLU A 61 -26.09 -1.53 0.35
CA GLU A 61 -25.35 -2.75 0.03
C GLU A 61 -26.28 -3.97 0.13
N CYS A 62 -25.90 -5.10 -0.49
CA CYS A 62 -26.60 -6.37 -0.34
C CYS A 62 -25.91 -7.25 0.69
N ASP A 63 -26.56 -7.47 1.84
CA ASP A 63 -26.02 -8.29 2.94
C ASP A 63 -26.30 -9.79 2.81
N ASP A 64 -27.02 -10.20 1.77
CA ASP A 64 -27.46 -11.58 1.62
C ASP A 64 -26.37 -12.44 0.95
N PRO A 65 -25.74 -13.41 1.67
CA PRO A 65 -24.62 -14.20 1.15
C PRO A 65 -24.98 -15.09 -0.05
N ARG A 66 -26.26 -15.16 -0.43
CA ARG A 66 -26.67 -15.87 -1.66
C ARG A 66 -26.33 -15.08 -2.92
N PHE A 67 -25.97 -13.81 -2.80
CA PHE A 67 -25.64 -12.94 -3.93
C PHE A 67 -24.18 -12.49 -3.87
N LYS A 68 -23.59 -12.27 -5.05
CA LYS A 68 -22.24 -11.71 -5.21
C LYS A 68 -22.20 -10.67 -6.33
N GLY A 69 -21.34 -9.67 -6.20
CA GLY A 69 -21.07 -8.66 -7.22
C GLY A 69 -20.83 -7.27 -6.62
N GLU A 70 -20.83 -6.25 -7.48
CA GLU A 70 -20.65 -4.85 -7.06
C GLU A 70 -21.83 -4.39 -6.21
N GLY A 71 -21.55 -3.90 -5.00
CA GLY A 71 -22.56 -3.52 -4.02
C GLY A 71 -22.98 -4.65 -3.06
N SER A 72 -22.38 -5.83 -3.11
CA SER A 72 -22.45 -6.78 -1.99
C SER A 72 -21.70 -6.22 -0.77
N ALA A 73 -22.21 -6.47 0.43
CA ALA A 73 -21.54 -6.09 1.67
C ALA A 73 -20.18 -6.80 1.81
N VAL A 74 -19.22 -6.13 2.45
CA VAL A 74 -17.85 -6.67 2.66
C VAL A 74 -17.87 -7.86 3.62
N GLU A 75 -18.68 -7.79 4.69
CA GLU A 75 -18.89 -8.90 5.62
C GLU A 75 -20.29 -9.48 5.43
N LEU A 76 -20.36 -10.70 4.90
CA LEU A 76 -21.61 -11.42 4.69
C LEU A 76 -21.84 -12.45 5.80
N LEU A 77 -23.01 -12.39 6.44
CA LEU A 77 -23.38 -13.31 7.52
C LEU A 77 -24.58 -14.17 7.12
N ASP A 78 -24.53 -15.46 7.46
CA ASP A 78 -25.65 -16.40 7.25
C ASP A 78 -26.96 -15.92 7.91
N GLU A 79 -26.85 -15.10 8.97
CA GLU A 79 -28.00 -14.56 9.68
C GLU A 79 -28.77 -13.52 8.86
N ASP A 80 -28.13 -12.90 7.86
CA ASP A 80 -28.68 -11.87 6.99
C ASP A 80 -29.31 -12.42 5.70
N ILE A 81 -29.27 -13.75 5.52
CA ILE A 81 -29.98 -14.43 4.42
C ILE A 81 -31.45 -14.02 4.37
N ALA A 82 -31.85 -13.44 3.24
CA ALA A 82 -33.19 -12.97 2.94
C ALA A 82 -33.69 -11.88 3.91
N ARG A 83 -32.78 -11.05 4.44
CA ARG A 83 -33.09 -10.01 5.42
C ARG A 83 -32.71 -8.60 5.01
N ASP A 84 -32.14 -8.45 3.82
CA ASP A 84 -31.92 -7.18 3.15
C ASP A 84 -32.47 -7.24 1.71
N ALA A 85 -33.79 -7.29 1.59
CA ALA A 85 -34.43 -7.61 0.32
C ALA A 85 -34.48 -6.42 -0.64
N SER A 86 -34.59 -5.20 -0.13
CA SER A 86 -34.72 -3.99 -0.94
C SER A 86 -33.44 -3.67 -1.71
N ASP A 87 -32.27 -3.72 -1.06
CA ASP A 87 -31.00 -3.38 -1.69
C ASP A 87 -30.52 -4.51 -2.60
N CYS A 88 -30.54 -5.76 -2.12
CA CYS A 88 -30.26 -6.93 -2.96
C CYS A 88 -31.15 -6.99 -4.22
N LEU A 89 -32.46 -6.68 -4.12
CA LEU A 89 -33.32 -6.66 -5.31
C LEU A 89 -32.95 -5.51 -6.26
N ALA A 90 -32.56 -4.35 -5.74
CA ALA A 90 -32.19 -3.20 -6.56
C ALA A 90 -30.92 -3.51 -7.35
N LEU A 91 -29.88 -3.98 -6.68
CA LEU A 91 -28.59 -4.36 -7.26
C LEU A 91 -28.73 -5.54 -8.23
N TYR A 92 -29.59 -6.52 -7.91
CA TYR A 92 -29.84 -7.64 -8.83
C TYR A 92 -30.52 -7.18 -10.13
N LYS A 93 -31.36 -6.13 -10.06
CA LYS A 93 -32.04 -5.59 -11.24
C LYS A 93 -31.17 -4.68 -12.10
N SER A 94 -30.22 -3.97 -11.50
CA SER A 94 -29.20 -3.24 -12.26
C SER A 94 -28.21 -4.21 -12.92
N GLY A 95 -28.08 -5.42 -12.38
CA GLY A 95 -27.14 -6.42 -12.83
C GLY A 95 -25.79 -6.34 -12.12
N ASP A 96 -25.71 -5.53 -11.07
CA ASP A 96 -24.49 -5.31 -10.30
C ASP A 96 -24.18 -6.53 -9.41
N ILE A 97 -25.22 -7.24 -8.94
CA ILE A 97 -25.08 -8.53 -8.24
C ILE A 97 -25.84 -9.66 -8.95
N SER A 98 -25.39 -10.89 -8.71
CA SER A 98 -25.99 -12.12 -9.23
C SER A 98 -26.11 -13.19 -8.14
N LEU A 99 -27.01 -14.16 -8.33
CA LEU A 99 -27.10 -15.31 -7.42
C LEU A 99 -25.87 -16.20 -7.57
N VAL A 100 -25.27 -16.58 -6.44
CA VAL A 100 -24.27 -17.64 -6.39
C VAL A 100 -24.98 -18.97 -6.68
N PRO A 101 -24.60 -19.69 -7.76
CA PRO A 101 -25.18 -20.99 -8.06
C PRO A 101 -24.85 -21.98 -6.94
N LYS A 102 -25.82 -22.80 -6.53
CA LYS A 102 -25.49 -23.87 -5.57
C LYS A 102 -24.65 -24.91 -6.27
N PRO A 103 -23.63 -25.49 -5.61
CA PRO A 103 -22.81 -26.53 -6.21
C PRO A 103 -23.62 -27.69 -6.81
N ALA A 104 -24.69 -28.11 -6.12
CA ALA A 104 -25.57 -29.18 -6.59
C ALA A 104 -26.32 -28.85 -7.90
N ASP A 105 -26.52 -27.57 -8.20
CA ASP A 105 -27.25 -27.12 -9.39
C ASP A 105 -26.34 -27.13 -10.63
N ILE A 106 -25.05 -26.84 -10.47
CA ILE A 106 -24.08 -26.75 -11.59
C ILE A 106 -23.08 -27.92 -11.68
N VAL A 107 -23.04 -28.83 -10.70
CA VAL A 107 -22.08 -29.96 -10.69
C VAL A 107 -22.11 -30.85 -11.94
N ASN A 108 -23.24 -30.90 -12.66
CA ASN A 108 -23.34 -31.70 -13.89
C ASN A 108 -22.93 -30.90 -15.15
N GLU A 109 -22.70 -29.60 -15.00
CA GLU A 109 -22.25 -28.69 -16.06
C GLU A 109 -20.72 -28.56 -16.06
N ILE A 110 -20.06 -28.86 -14.94
CA ILE A 110 -18.61 -28.82 -14.77
C ILE A 110 -17.98 -30.15 -15.20
N ASP A 111 -16.98 -30.09 -16.09
CA ASP A 111 -16.12 -31.22 -16.39
C ASP A 111 -14.93 -31.28 -15.42
N PHE A 112 -15.07 -32.06 -14.35
CA PHE A 112 -14.01 -32.29 -13.37
C PHE A 112 -12.83 -33.10 -13.93
N GLY A 113 -12.94 -33.66 -15.14
CA GLY A 113 -11.88 -34.44 -15.77
C GLY A 113 -11.68 -35.84 -15.19
N ASP A 114 -10.43 -36.26 -14.98
CA ASP A 114 -10.05 -37.58 -14.49
C ASP A 114 -9.13 -37.53 -13.24
N ASN A 115 -8.50 -38.65 -12.87
CA ASN A 115 -7.65 -38.77 -11.69
C ASN A 115 -6.23 -39.21 -12.10
N SER A 116 -5.65 -38.55 -13.10
CA SER A 116 -4.42 -39.01 -13.77
C SER A 116 -3.12 -38.39 -13.26
N SER A 117 -3.17 -37.33 -12.44
CA SER A 117 -1.98 -36.75 -11.80
C SER A 117 -1.47 -37.62 -10.64
N GLU A 118 -0.27 -37.31 -10.16
CA GLU A 118 0.28 -37.96 -8.96
C GLU A 118 -0.33 -37.45 -7.66
N TRP A 119 -0.90 -36.24 -7.70
CA TRP A 119 -1.60 -35.56 -6.60
C TRP A 119 -3.08 -35.96 -6.49
N ALA A 120 -3.66 -36.53 -7.55
CA ALA A 120 -5.04 -36.98 -7.54
C ALA A 120 -5.40 -37.90 -6.35
N ASN A 121 -6.53 -37.63 -5.69
CA ASN A 121 -7.07 -38.38 -4.55
C ASN A 121 -6.28 -38.27 -3.23
N ASP A 122 -5.53 -37.21 -3.00
CA ASP A 122 -4.81 -36.99 -1.74
C ASP A 122 -5.63 -36.28 -0.65
N GLY A 123 -6.78 -35.73 -1.03
CA GLY A 123 -7.73 -35.04 -0.15
C GLY A 123 -7.83 -33.55 -0.39
N GLU A 124 -6.96 -32.98 -1.23
CA GLU A 124 -6.96 -31.60 -1.72
C GLU A 124 -7.40 -31.58 -3.19
N CYS A 125 -7.73 -30.39 -3.72
CA CYS A 125 -8.09 -30.20 -5.11
C CYS A 125 -6.95 -29.49 -5.83
N ASP A 126 -6.28 -30.22 -6.72
CA ASP A 126 -5.11 -29.71 -7.46
C ASP A 126 -5.50 -29.04 -8.79
N ASP A 127 -6.79 -28.89 -9.06
CA ASP A 127 -7.28 -28.34 -10.32
C ASP A 127 -7.39 -26.80 -10.22
N PRO A 128 -6.58 -26.03 -10.98
CA PRO A 128 -6.55 -24.58 -10.88
C PRO A 128 -7.88 -23.91 -11.20
N ARG A 129 -8.83 -24.60 -11.84
CA ARG A 129 -10.19 -24.07 -12.09
C ARG A 129 -11.04 -23.93 -10.82
N PHE A 130 -10.53 -24.36 -9.68
CA PHE A 130 -11.22 -24.27 -8.40
C PHE A 130 -10.46 -23.41 -7.41
N ALA A 131 -11.24 -22.84 -6.50
CA ALA A 131 -10.82 -21.86 -5.53
C ALA A 131 -11.43 -22.21 -4.17
N GLY A 132 -10.74 -21.91 -3.06
CA GLY A 132 -11.31 -21.97 -1.72
C GLY A 132 -10.76 -23.09 -0.85
N LYS A 133 -11.54 -23.52 0.14
CA LYS A 133 -11.01 -24.37 1.21
C LYS A 133 -10.78 -25.81 0.73
N GLY A 134 -9.53 -26.24 0.76
CA GLY A 134 -9.12 -27.58 0.34
C GLY A 134 -8.66 -27.64 -1.11
N VAL A 135 -8.42 -26.50 -1.76
CA VAL A 135 -7.47 -26.43 -2.88
C VAL A 135 -6.06 -26.61 -2.34
N ASP A 136 -5.16 -27.20 -3.11
CA ASP A 136 -3.74 -27.27 -2.74
C ASP A 136 -3.12 -25.87 -2.65
N ASP A 137 -2.04 -25.74 -1.86
CA ASP A 137 -1.33 -24.46 -1.74
C ASP A 137 -0.56 -24.10 -3.03
N ILE A 138 -0.28 -25.07 -3.91
CA ILE A 138 0.42 -24.93 -5.18
C ILE A 138 -0.46 -25.49 -6.31
N LEU A 139 -0.78 -24.66 -7.30
CA LEU A 139 -1.64 -25.06 -8.42
C LEU A 139 -0.87 -25.05 -9.72
N LEU A 140 -0.68 -26.24 -10.30
CA LEU A 140 0.03 -26.40 -11.56
C LEU A 140 -0.96 -26.50 -12.73
N ASP A 141 -0.67 -25.78 -13.82
CA ASP A 141 -1.43 -25.90 -15.08
C ASP A 141 -1.48 -27.36 -15.60
N GLU A 142 -0.47 -28.16 -15.25
CA GLU A 142 -0.41 -29.57 -15.61
C GLU A 142 -1.48 -30.42 -14.89
N ASP A 143 -2.02 -29.98 -13.75
CA ASP A 143 -3.00 -30.72 -12.94
C ASP A 143 -4.46 -30.33 -13.24
N LEU A 144 -4.66 -29.45 -14.22
CA LEU A 144 -5.95 -29.12 -14.81
C LEU A 144 -6.79 -30.35 -15.16
N GLY A 145 -7.92 -30.51 -14.48
CA GLY A 145 -8.84 -31.63 -14.67
C GLY A 145 -8.26 -33.01 -14.34
N LYS A 146 -7.22 -33.07 -13.51
CA LYS A 146 -6.55 -34.34 -13.17
C LYS A 146 -6.80 -34.81 -11.74
N ASP A 147 -7.50 -34.03 -10.92
CA ASP A 147 -7.97 -34.44 -9.60
C ASP A 147 -9.52 -34.38 -9.48
N ALA A 148 -10.19 -35.13 -10.35
CA ALA A 148 -11.64 -35.04 -10.45
C ALA A 148 -12.38 -35.45 -9.17
N ASN A 149 -11.84 -36.38 -8.38
CA ASN A 149 -12.57 -36.92 -7.23
C ASN A 149 -12.59 -35.97 -6.04
N ASP A 150 -11.45 -35.36 -5.68
CA ASP A 150 -11.40 -34.46 -4.54
C ASP A 150 -11.96 -33.09 -4.89
N CYS A 151 -11.62 -32.53 -6.06
CA CYS A 151 -12.29 -31.32 -6.57
C CYS A 151 -13.82 -31.45 -6.59
N ARG A 152 -14.38 -32.55 -7.13
CA ARG A 152 -15.84 -32.75 -7.15
C ARG A 152 -16.44 -32.90 -5.76
N LYS A 153 -15.75 -33.58 -4.86
CA LYS A 153 -16.21 -33.82 -3.49
C LYS A 153 -16.20 -32.54 -2.67
N LEU A 154 -15.12 -31.76 -2.75
CA LEU A 154 -14.96 -30.50 -2.04
C LEU A 154 -15.90 -29.43 -2.61
N PHE A 155 -16.04 -29.34 -3.93
CA PHE A 155 -17.04 -28.49 -4.60
C PHE A 155 -18.47 -28.80 -4.13
N LEU A 156 -18.88 -30.07 -4.15
CA LEU A 156 -20.23 -30.47 -3.67
C LEU A 156 -20.47 -30.21 -2.18
N SER A 157 -19.40 -30.10 -1.39
CA SER A 157 -19.50 -29.73 0.02
C SER A 157 -19.65 -28.22 0.25
N GLY A 158 -19.56 -27.42 -0.82
CA GLY A 158 -19.57 -25.95 -0.76
C GLY A 158 -18.27 -25.36 -0.25
N GLN A 159 -17.18 -26.13 -0.24
CA GLN A 159 -15.86 -25.65 0.17
C GLN A 159 -15.08 -25.02 -0.98
N LEU A 160 -15.39 -25.43 -2.23
CA LEU A 160 -14.78 -24.86 -3.42
C LEU A 160 -15.76 -23.99 -4.20
N GLU A 161 -15.25 -22.87 -4.69
CA GLU A 161 -15.81 -22.10 -5.78
C GLU A 161 -15.20 -22.57 -7.10
N TYR A 162 -16.01 -22.54 -8.16
CA TYR A 162 -15.57 -22.93 -9.50
C TYR A 162 -15.39 -21.65 -10.34
N LEU A 163 -14.17 -21.45 -10.83
CA LEU A 163 -13.72 -20.22 -11.49
C LEU A 163 -14.08 -20.18 -12.97
N GLY A 164 -14.25 -21.36 -13.60
CA GLY A 164 -14.67 -21.47 -14.99
C GLY A 164 -13.98 -22.60 -15.76
N ASP A 165 -14.43 -22.81 -16.99
CA ASP A 165 -14.00 -23.90 -17.87
C ASP A 165 -12.85 -23.49 -18.80
N ASP A 166 -12.21 -22.32 -18.61
CA ASP A 166 -11.12 -21.91 -19.50
C ASP A 166 -9.95 -22.88 -19.34
N PRO A 167 -9.68 -23.74 -20.33
CA PRO A 167 -8.66 -24.77 -20.20
C PRO A 167 -7.24 -24.22 -20.33
N ASN A 168 -7.09 -22.91 -20.57
CA ASN A 168 -5.80 -22.21 -20.57
C ASN A 168 -5.76 -21.11 -19.52
N MET A 169 -6.80 -21.00 -18.68
CA MET A 169 -6.90 -19.97 -17.64
C MET A 169 -6.57 -18.56 -18.18
N ASN A 170 -7.08 -18.20 -19.37
CA ASN A 170 -6.71 -16.91 -20.01
C ASN A 170 -7.29 -15.69 -19.27
N ASN A 171 -8.19 -15.92 -18.31
CA ASN A 171 -8.68 -14.91 -17.40
C ASN A 171 -9.31 -15.62 -16.18
N ILE A 172 -8.67 -15.52 -15.03
CA ILE A 172 -9.17 -16.01 -13.74
C ILE A 172 -9.79 -14.84 -12.98
N THR A 173 -11.00 -14.98 -12.47
CA THR A 173 -11.63 -13.96 -11.63
C THR A 173 -12.17 -14.55 -10.32
N LEU A 174 -11.80 -13.95 -9.19
CA LEU A 174 -12.32 -14.28 -7.86
C LEU A 174 -12.57 -12.98 -7.07
N ASP A 175 -13.67 -12.90 -6.32
CA ASP A 175 -14.05 -11.72 -5.51
C ASP A 175 -14.07 -10.38 -6.28
N GLY A 176 -14.34 -10.42 -7.58
CA GLY A 176 -14.33 -9.23 -8.44
C GLY A 176 -12.94 -8.77 -8.88
N ILE A 177 -11.88 -9.52 -8.53
CA ILE A 177 -10.51 -9.29 -8.95
C ILE A 177 -10.22 -10.15 -10.18
N ASP A 178 -9.78 -9.52 -11.27
CA ASP A 178 -9.28 -10.21 -12.48
C ASP A 178 -7.79 -10.50 -12.27
N PHE A 179 -7.45 -11.76 -11.99
CA PHE A 179 -6.07 -12.24 -11.81
C PHE A 179 -5.35 -12.43 -13.16
N GLY A 180 -6.05 -12.41 -14.29
CA GLY A 180 -5.44 -12.54 -15.61
C GLY A 180 -5.15 -13.99 -16.00
N ASP A 181 -3.98 -14.24 -16.62
CA ASP A 181 -3.59 -15.54 -17.18
C ASP A 181 -2.19 -16.01 -16.76
N ASN A 182 -1.77 -17.22 -17.17
CA ASN A 182 -0.43 -17.76 -16.86
C ASN A 182 0.55 -17.63 -18.04
N SER A 183 0.47 -16.57 -18.86
CA SER A 183 1.23 -16.50 -20.11
C SER A 183 2.64 -15.89 -20.01
N SER A 184 3.11 -15.48 -18.82
CA SER A 184 4.49 -15.02 -18.60
C SER A 184 5.49 -16.18 -18.51
N GLU A 185 6.79 -15.87 -18.56
CA GLU A 185 7.84 -16.89 -18.38
C GLU A 185 8.06 -17.26 -16.90
N TRP A 186 7.53 -16.44 -16.00
CA TRP A 186 7.59 -16.59 -14.54
C TRP A 186 6.33 -17.21 -13.96
N ALA A 187 5.26 -17.37 -14.75
CA ALA A 187 4.03 -17.99 -14.27
C ALA A 187 4.20 -19.42 -13.74
N ASN A 188 3.52 -19.75 -12.64
CA ASN A 188 3.57 -21.05 -11.95
C ASN A 188 4.96 -21.38 -11.38
N ASP A 189 5.63 -20.43 -10.75
CA ASP A 189 6.93 -20.60 -10.11
C ASP A 189 6.91 -20.53 -8.56
N ASP A 190 5.70 -20.58 -7.98
CA ASP A 190 5.38 -20.50 -6.55
C ASP A 190 5.50 -19.07 -5.95
N GLU A 191 5.72 -18.06 -6.78
CA GLU A 191 5.70 -16.64 -6.41
C GLU A 191 4.66 -15.90 -7.25
N CYS A 192 4.03 -14.85 -6.71
CA CYS A 192 3.14 -13.97 -7.48
C CYS A 192 3.97 -12.89 -8.18
N ASP A 193 3.96 -12.87 -9.51
CA ASP A 193 4.67 -11.87 -10.31
C ASP A 193 3.86 -10.62 -10.63
N ASP A 194 2.55 -10.67 -10.42
CA ASP A 194 1.67 -9.58 -10.81
C ASP A 194 1.88 -8.34 -9.91
N PRO A 195 2.38 -7.21 -10.44
CA PRO A 195 2.69 -6.03 -9.65
C PRO A 195 1.46 -5.37 -8.99
N ARG A 196 0.24 -5.80 -9.32
CA ARG A 196 -0.99 -5.35 -8.66
C ARG A 196 -1.12 -5.87 -7.23
N PHE A 197 -0.43 -6.95 -6.87
CA PHE A 197 -0.50 -7.55 -5.54
C PHE A 197 0.69 -7.16 -4.67
N ALA A 198 0.55 -7.33 -3.35
CA ALA A 198 1.63 -7.17 -2.38
C ALA A 198 1.44 -8.12 -1.21
N GLY A 199 2.55 -8.60 -0.65
CA GLY A 199 2.55 -9.44 0.54
C GLY A 199 3.65 -10.49 0.49
N LYS A 200 3.48 -11.53 1.29
CA LYS A 200 4.43 -12.64 1.36
C LYS A 200 4.16 -13.62 0.22
N GLY A 201 5.21 -13.96 -0.53
CA GLY A 201 5.12 -14.82 -1.71
C GLY A 201 5.06 -14.03 -3.02
N MET A 202 5.22 -12.70 -3.01
CA MET A 202 5.48 -11.95 -4.23
C MET A 202 6.89 -12.25 -4.73
N ALA A 203 7.08 -12.22 -6.05
CA ALA A 203 8.39 -12.32 -6.67
C ALA A 203 9.34 -11.20 -6.17
N GLU A 204 10.63 -11.51 -6.06
CA GLU A 204 11.64 -10.56 -5.58
C GLU A 204 11.74 -9.31 -6.50
N VAL A 205 11.49 -9.51 -7.79
CA VAL A 205 11.51 -8.45 -8.81
C VAL A 205 10.21 -8.51 -9.60
N LEU A 206 9.35 -7.51 -9.42
CA LEU A 206 8.10 -7.37 -10.17
C LEU A 206 8.34 -6.56 -11.45
N MET A 207 7.72 -6.97 -12.55
CA MET A 207 7.81 -6.27 -13.84
C MET A 207 6.44 -5.91 -14.38
N ASP A 208 6.33 -4.76 -15.05
CA ASP A 208 5.08 -4.35 -15.72
C ASP A 208 4.62 -5.33 -16.81
N ALA A 209 5.55 -6.10 -17.37
CA ALA A 209 5.25 -7.13 -18.38
C ALA A 209 4.41 -8.29 -17.80
N ASP A 210 4.47 -8.49 -16.49
CA ASP A 210 3.78 -9.54 -15.75
C ASP A 210 2.44 -9.05 -15.16
N LEU A 211 1.98 -7.87 -15.59
CA LEU A 211 0.66 -7.35 -15.25
C LEU A 211 -0.47 -8.25 -15.78
N GLY A 212 -1.32 -8.75 -14.89
CA GLY A 212 -2.36 -9.71 -15.26
C GLY A 212 -1.79 -11.04 -15.73
N LYS A 213 -0.59 -11.37 -15.25
CA LYS A 213 0.09 -12.64 -15.48
C LYS A 213 0.24 -13.38 -14.17
N ASP A 214 0.61 -14.64 -14.30
CA ASP A 214 0.85 -15.52 -13.17
C ASP A 214 -0.38 -15.65 -12.24
N ALA A 215 -1.52 -15.83 -12.88
CA ALA A 215 -2.81 -15.78 -12.23
C ALA A 215 -3.02 -16.94 -11.22
N ASN A 216 -2.41 -18.11 -11.43
CA ASN A 216 -2.53 -19.24 -10.48
C ASN A 216 -1.83 -18.94 -9.14
N ASP A 217 -0.58 -18.49 -9.17
CA ASP A 217 0.21 -18.28 -7.95
C ASP A 217 -0.32 -17.07 -7.19
N CYS A 218 -0.64 -15.98 -7.91
CA CYS A 218 -1.32 -14.83 -7.32
C CYS A 218 -2.68 -15.19 -6.72
N LEU A 219 -3.48 -16.04 -7.37
CA LEU A 219 -4.74 -16.51 -6.81
C LEU A 219 -4.51 -17.32 -5.54
N ALA A 220 -3.64 -18.34 -5.59
CA ALA A 220 -3.37 -19.23 -4.46
C ALA A 220 -2.89 -18.45 -3.23
N LEU A 221 -1.93 -17.54 -3.43
CA LEU A 221 -1.39 -16.68 -2.37
C LEU A 221 -2.44 -15.70 -1.82
N TYR A 222 -3.33 -15.18 -2.68
CA TYR A 222 -4.43 -14.30 -2.27
C TYR A 222 -5.45 -15.06 -1.41
N GLN A 223 -5.80 -16.28 -1.80
CA GLN A 223 -6.72 -17.14 -1.04
C GLN A 223 -6.14 -17.59 0.29
N ALA A 224 -4.82 -17.81 0.34
CA ALA A 224 -4.08 -18.07 1.57
C ALA A 224 -4.02 -16.82 2.48
N GLY A 225 -4.41 -15.64 1.97
CA GLY A 225 -4.27 -14.35 2.66
C GLY A 225 -2.81 -13.91 2.83
N SER A 226 -1.89 -14.51 2.06
CA SER A 226 -0.46 -14.19 2.10
C SER A 226 -0.15 -12.92 1.31
N ILE A 227 -0.91 -12.67 0.25
CA ILE A 227 -0.89 -11.43 -0.53
C ILE A 227 -2.26 -10.78 -0.55
N THR A 228 -2.28 -9.47 -0.75
CA THR A 228 -3.48 -8.66 -0.95
C THR A 228 -3.32 -7.88 -2.24
N LEU A 229 -4.42 -7.58 -2.92
CA LEU A 229 -4.39 -6.60 -4.00
C LEU A 229 -3.97 -5.26 -3.41
N SER A 230 -2.83 -4.73 -3.87
CA SER A 230 -2.31 -3.44 -3.43
C SER A 230 -3.35 -2.35 -3.72
N ASP A 231 -3.46 -1.32 -2.86
CA ASP A 231 -4.37 -0.18 -3.10
C ASP A 231 -4.15 0.53 -4.47
N ALA A 232 -3.04 0.23 -5.15
CA ALA A 232 -2.78 0.62 -6.54
C ALA A 232 -3.67 -0.08 -7.59
N GLY A 233 -4.40 -1.14 -7.21
CA GLY A 233 -5.19 -1.98 -8.12
C GLY A 233 -6.71 -1.83 -8.01
N ASN A 234 -7.27 -1.24 -6.93
CA ASN A 234 -8.74 -1.18 -6.77
C ASN A 234 -9.33 0.08 -6.10
N LYS A 235 -8.60 1.20 -6.06
CA LYS A 235 -9.25 2.52 -5.97
C LYS A 235 -8.80 3.34 -7.15
N VAL A 236 -9.65 3.43 -8.17
CA VAL A 236 -9.64 4.63 -9.02
C VAL A 236 -9.96 5.78 -8.06
N PRO A 237 -9.02 6.69 -7.73
CA PRO A 237 -9.39 7.87 -6.99
C PRO A 237 -10.46 8.58 -7.81
N ASP A 238 -11.57 8.96 -7.18
CA ASP A 238 -12.57 9.84 -7.78
C ASP A 238 -11.85 11.00 -8.49
N ALA A 239 -12.23 11.34 -9.72
CA ALA A 239 -11.54 12.33 -10.56
C ALA A 239 -11.47 13.74 -9.92
N GLY A 240 -12.15 13.93 -8.79
CA GLY A 240 -12.03 15.08 -7.88
C GLY A 240 -10.84 15.06 -6.92
N VAL A 241 -10.05 13.98 -6.85
CA VAL A 241 -8.93 13.79 -5.90
C VAL A 241 -7.56 13.83 -6.58
N ILE A 242 -7.46 13.56 -7.89
CA ILE A 242 -6.20 13.58 -8.65
C ILE A 242 -5.92 15.01 -9.16
N ASP A 243 -4.73 15.53 -8.86
CA ASP A 243 -4.24 16.77 -9.44
C ASP A 243 -3.59 16.51 -10.80
N PHE A 244 -4.42 16.60 -11.84
CA PHE A 244 -3.99 16.50 -13.24
C PHE A 244 -3.13 17.71 -13.69
N GLY A 245 -3.07 18.79 -12.90
CA GLY A 245 -2.30 19.99 -13.22
C GLY A 245 -2.99 20.93 -14.21
N ASP A 246 -2.22 21.53 -15.13
CA ASP A 246 -2.70 22.46 -16.18
C ASP A 246 -2.33 21.98 -17.60
N ASP A 247 -2.61 22.79 -18.63
CA ASP A 247 -2.30 22.48 -20.05
C ASP A 247 -1.15 23.37 -20.56
N SER A 248 -0.07 23.50 -19.78
CA SER A 248 1.03 24.43 -20.09
C SER A 248 2.17 23.84 -20.93
N SER A 249 2.18 22.53 -21.22
CA SER A 249 3.18 21.90 -22.08
C SER A 249 2.95 22.24 -23.56
N GLU A 250 3.95 22.00 -24.41
CA GLU A 250 3.78 22.14 -25.86
C GLU A 250 3.00 20.97 -26.50
N TRP A 251 2.88 19.87 -25.76
CA TRP A 251 2.20 18.63 -26.14
C TRP A 251 0.77 18.54 -25.59
N ALA A 252 0.37 19.44 -24.69
CA ALA A 252 -0.97 19.47 -24.13
C ALA A 252 -2.07 19.55 -25.20
N ASN A 253 -3.17 18.81 -24.99
CA ASN A 253 -4.34 18.75 -25.88
C ASN A 253 -4.05 18.15 -27.26
N ASP A 254 -3.11 17.22 -27.39
CA ASP A 254 -2.83 16.50 -28.63
C ASP A 254 -3.53 15.14 -28.76
N GLY A 255 -4.16 14.68 -27.68
CA GLY A 255 -4.95 13.45 -27.59
C GLY A 255 -4.21 12.27 -26.93
N GLU A 256 -2.96 12.47 -26.49
CA GLU A 256 -2.18 11.55 -25.66
C GLU A 256 -1.98 12.15 -24.27
N CYS A 257 -1.58 11.34 -23.27
CA CYS A 257 -1.20 11.86 -21.95
C CYS A 257 0.33 11.94 -21.88
N ASP A 258 0.86 13.15 -21.73
CA ASP A 258 2.32 13.39 -21.63
C ASP A 258 2.85 13.41 -20.19
N ASP A 259 1.96 13.22 -19.21
CA ASP A 259 2.32 13.31 -17.81
C ASP A 259 2.95 12.00 -17.30
N PRO A 260 4.25 11.97 -16.96
CA PRO A 260 4.95 10.76 -16.52
C PRO A 260 4.42 10.15 -15.22
N ARG A 261 3.51 10.83 -14.51
CA ARG A 261 2.80 10.27 -13.35
C ARG A 261 1.77 9.21 -13.74
N PHE A 262 1.38 9.14 -15.01
CA PHE A 262 0.39 8.18 -15.52
C PHE A 262 1.02 7.09 -16.38
N ALA A 263 0.34 5.96 -16.52
CA ALA A 263 0.69 4.84 -17.38
C ALA A 263 -0.55 4.27 -18.07
N GLY A 264 -0.39 3.68 -19.25
CA GLY A 264 -1.48 2.99 -19.97
C GLY A 264 -1.54 3.26 -21.48
N LYS A 265 -2.63 2.84 -22.11
CA LYS A 265 -2.79 2.79 -23.58
C LYS A 265 -2.91 4.17 -24.25
N GLY A 266 -3.12 5.22 -23.47
CA GLY A 266 -3.24 6.59 -23.95
C GLY A 266 -2.01 7.47 -23.68
N MET A 267 -0.92 6.91 -23.16
CA MET A 267 0.30 7.68 -22.92
C MET A 267 1.01 8.04 -24.22
N ALA A 268 1.70 9.18 -24.22
CA ALA A 268 2.62 9.55 -25.28
C ALA A 268 3.78 8.54 -25.39
N ASP A 269 4.30 8.35 -26.60
CA ASP A 269 5.40 7.42 -26.88
C ASP A 269 6.73 7.82 -26.19
N GLU A 270 6.92 9.12 -25.89
CA GLU A 270 8.09 9.67 -25.20
C GLU A 270 7.62 10.59 -24.06
N LEU A 271 7.94 10.21 -22.82
CA LEU A 271 7.56 10.97 -21.62
C LEU A 271 8.75 11.77 -21.09
N LEU A 272 8.51 13.04 -20.76
CA LEU A 272 9.53 13.94 -20.22
C LEU A 272 9.10 14.47 -18.85
N ASP A 273 10.01 14.46 -17.87
CA ASP A 273 9.76 15.01 -16.53
C ASP A 273 9.26 16.47 -16.55
N ILE A 274 9.61 17.23 -17.60
CA ILE A 274 9.19 18.62 -17.74
C ILE A 274 7.68 18.76 -18.04
N ASP A 275 7.01 17.71 -18.53
CA ASP A 275 5.60 17.72 -18.93
C ASP A 275 4.66 17.21 -17.83
N MET A 276 5.22 16.85 -16.68
CA MET A 276 4.49 16.47 -15.47
C MET A 276 3.49 17.55 -15.01
N GLY A 277 2.22 17.17 -14.92
CA GLY A 277 1.11 18.04 -14.56
C GLY A 277 0.85 19.16 -15.55
N LYS A 278 1.26 19.01 -16.81
CA LYS A 278 1.14 20.05 -17.85
C LYS A 278 0.32 19.63 -19.07
N ASP A 279 -0.29 18.46 -19.01
CA ASP A 279 -1.23 17.95 -20.00
C ASP A 279 -2.51 17.42 -19.32
N ALA A 280 -3.12 18.29 -18.52
CA ALA A 280 -4.21 17.90 -17.64
C ALA A 280 -5.47 17.40 -18.37
N THR A 281 -5.80 18.00 -19.52
CA THR A 281 -7.05 17.71 -20.23
C THR A 281 -7.06 16.32 -20.84
N ASP A 282 -5.97 15.89 -21.47
CA ASP A 282 -5.91 14.57 -22.11
C ASP A 282 -5.69 13.47 -21.07
N CYS A 283 -4.79 13.68 -20.10
CA CYS A 283 -4.62 12.75 -18.99
C CYS A 283 -5.92 12.54 -18.19
N ARG A 284 -6.69 13.60 -17.91
CA ARG A 284 -8.01 13.46 -17.25
C ARG A 284 -8.97 12.65 -18.10
N THR A 285 -9.06 12.96 -19.38
CA THR A 285 -10.01 12.31 -20.29
C THR A 285 -9.69 10.82 -20.43
N LEU A 286 -8.41 10.48 -20.58
CA LEU A 286 -7.95 9.10 -20.70
C LEU A 286 -8.11 8.34 -19.38
N PHE A 287 -7.88 9.00 -18.24
CA PHE A 287 -8.06 8.43 -16.91
C PHE A 287 -9.54 8.12 -16.62
N GLU A 288 -10.45 9.07 -16.88
CA GLU A 288 -11.90 8.89 -16.71
C GLU A 288 -12.45 7.76 -17.61
N ASN A 289 -11.84 7.56 -18.78
CA ASN A 289 -12.18 6.48 -19.70
C ASN A 289 -11.47 5.15 -19.38
N LYS A 290 -10.73 5.06 -18.26
CA LYS A 290 -9.99 3.87 -17.82
C LYS A 290 -8.94 3.38 -18.83
N GLN A 291 -8.40 4.30 -19.63
CA GLN A 291 -7.35 3.99 -20.62
C GLN A 291 -5.94 4.17 -20.04
N ILE A 292 -5.81 4.98 -19.00
CA ILE A 292 -4.58 5.20 -18.23
C ILE A 292 -4.87 5.19 -16.72
N TYR A 293 -3.85 4.95 -15.91
CA TYR A 293 -3.86 4.88 -14.45
C TYR A 293 -2.61 5.57 -13.89
N LEU A 294 -2.54 5.80 -12.57
CA LEU A 294 -1.33 6.38 -11.94
C LEU A 294 -0.24 5.31 -11.86
N ALA A 295 0.95 5.63 -12.36
CA ALA A 295 2.09 4.72 -12.33
C ALA A 295 2.69 4.68 -10.92
N SER A 296 2.67 3.51 -10.28
CA SER A 296 3.32 3.29 -8.99
C SER A 296 4.85 3.24 -9.18
N GLY A 297 5.55 4.38 -9.06
CA GLY A 297 7.01 4.37 -8.84
C GLY A 297 7.86 5.50 -9.44
N LYS A 298 7.76 6.73 -8.87
CA LYS A 298 8.66 7.93 -8.94
C LYS A 298 9.03 8.54 -10.32
N PRO A 299 9.24 9.87 -10.48
CA PRO A 299 9.30 10.96 -9.49
C PRO A 299 8.28 12.10 -9.71
N GLY A 300 7.68 12.61 -8.63
CA GLY A 300 6.97 13.90 -8.65
C GLY A 300 5.60 13.93 -7.98
N ASP A 301 5.49 13.40 -6.77
CA ASP A 301 4.30 13.61 -5.94
C ASP A 301 4.46 14.88 -5.10
N ALA A 302 4.03 15.99 -5.69
CA ALA A 302 3.70 17.19 -4.95
C ALA A 302 2.33 17.01 -4.30
N GLY A 303 2.34 16.59 -3.03
CA GLY A 303 1.33 17.02 -2.06
C GLY A 303 0.08 16.14 -1.91
N LYS A 304 0.21 14.99 -1.24
CA LYS A 304 -0.79 14.53 -0.24
C LYS A 304 -0.15 13.52 0.72
N ALA A 305 -0.51 13.59 2.00
CA ALA A 305 -0.02 12.66 3.02
C ALA A 305 -0.38 11.20 2.67
N PRO A 306 0.51 10.22 2.93
CA PRO A 306 0.21 8.81 2.72
C PRO A 306 -0.98 8.35 3.57
N ASP A 307 -1.68 7.30 3.11
CA ASP A 307 -2.81 6.72 3.84
C ASP A 307 -2.33 6.12 5.18
N ALA A 308 -3.03 6.41 6.28
CA ALA A 308 -2.68 5.99 7.64
C ALA A 308 -2.74 4.47 7.83
N GLY A 309 -3.29 3.72 6.86
CA GLY A 309 -3.34 2.25 6.86
C GLY A 309 -1.99 1.56 6.58
N ILE A 310 -0.99 2.28 6.04
CA ILE A 310 0.30 1.71 5.61
C ILE A 310 1.42 1.96 6.66
N ILE A 311 1.18 2.85 7.62
CA ILE A 311 2.20 3.32 8.56
C ILE A 311 2.12 2.54 9.86
N ASP A 312 3.21 1.83 10.20
CA ASP A 312 3.36 1.23 11.53
C ASP A 312 3.70 2.32 12.55
N PHE A 313 2.67 2.89 13.17
CA PHE A 313 2.80 3.86 14.25
C PHE A 313 3.39 3.27 15.54
N GLY A 314 3.49 1.95 15.66
CA GLY A 314 4.02 1.26 16.84
C GLY A 314 3.00 1.09 17.97
N ASP A 315 3.44 1.25 19.21
CA ASP A 315 2.62 1.18 20.43
C ASP A 315 2.71 2.45 21.31
N ASP A 316 2.05 2.47 22.46
CA ASP A 316 2.09 3.57 23.43
C ASP A 316 2.93 3.18 24.66
N SER A 317 4.21 2.86 24.45
CA SER A 317 5.11 2.36 25.50
C SER A 317 6.02 3.41 26.14
N SER A 318 6.14 4.62 25.59
CA SER A 318 7.01 5.69 26.12
C SER A 318 6.45 6.35 27.38
N GLU A 319 7.25 7.18 28.09
CA GLU A 319 6.74 8.04 29.18
C GLU A 319 5.87 9.20 28.64
N TRP A 320 6.02 9.53 27.36
CA TRP A 320 5.41 10.67 26.70
C TRP A 320 4.19 10.33 25.84
N ASN A 321 3.81 9.05 25.76
CA ASN A 321 2.63 8.68 25.00
C ASN A 321 1.35 9.37 25.48
N ASN A 322 0.43 9.63 24.55
CA ASN A 322 -0.89 10.20 24.84
C ASN A 322 -0.85 11.56 25.57
N ASP A 323 0.21 12.35 25.38
CA ASP A 323 0.36 13.68 25.95
C ASP A 323 -0.14 14.82 25.04
N GLY A 324 -0.50 14.47 23.81
CA GLY A 324 -1.05 15.35 22.78
C GLY A 324 -0.02 15.90 21.79
N GLU A 325 1.25 15.50 21.91
CA GLU A 325 2.30 15.68 20.90
C GLU A 325 2.69 14.31 20.33
N CYS A 326 3.30 14.26 19.14
CA CYS A 326 3.89 13.05 18.58
C CYS A 326 5.39 13.02 18.86
N ASP A 327 5.83 12.18 19.79
CA ASP A 327 7.23 12.07 20.22
C ASP A 327 8.05 11.08 19.38
N ASP A 328 7.42 10.43 18.40
CA ASP A 328 8.09 9.52 17.50
C ASP A 328 8.99 10.28 16.50
N PRO A 329 10.32 10.07 16.52
CA PRO A 329 11.28 10.76 15.67
C PRO A 329 11.10 10.49 14.17
N ARG A 330 10.23 9.55 13.76
CA ARG A 330 9.89 9.30 12.35
C ARG A 330 8.99 10.37 11.77
N PHE A 331 8.32 11.16 12.60
CA PHE A 331 7.34 12.14 12.17
C PHE A 331 7.80 13.57 12.43
N PHE A 332 7.30 14.51 11.63
CA PHE A 332 7.54 15.94 11.78
C PHE A 332 6.30 16.76 11.41
N GLY A 333 6.11 17.93 12.01
CA GLY A 333 5.02 18.85 11.68
C GLY A 333 4.41 19.54 12.91
N GLU A 334 3.23 20.13 12.74
CA GLU A 334 2.52 20.82 13.82
C GLU A 334 1.99 19.81 14.85
N GLY A 335 2.57 19.79 16.04
CA GLY A 335 2.24 18.82 17.10
C GLY A 335 3.24 17.69 17.25
N SER A 336 4.36 17.68 16.50
CA SER A 336 5.51 16.85 16.88
C SER A 336 6.13 17.35 18.19
N GLY A 337 6.62 16.42 19.00
CA GLY A 337 7.28 16.72 20.26
C GLY A 337 8.47 17.66 20.08
N VAL A 338 8.64 18.59 21.01
CA VAL A 338 9.75 19.56 20.96
C VAL A 338 11.12 18.88 21.13
N LYS A 339 11.15 17.69 21.72
CA LYS A 339 12.37 16.93 21.95
C LYS A 339 12.14 15.45 21.65
N LEU A 340 12.46 15.06 20.43
CA LEU A 340 12.34 13.70 19.96
C LEU A 340 13.53 12.86 20.46
N LEU A 341 13.25 11.71 21.09
CA LEU A 341 14.28 10.76 21.53
C LEU A 341 14.13 9.44 20.78
N LEU A 342 15.25 8.76 20.53
CA LEU A 342 15.23 7.44 19.90
C LEU A 342 14.45 6.40 20.74
N GLU A 343 14.45 6.53 22.06
CA GLU A 343 13.70 5.63 22.95
C GLU A 343 12.18 5.76 22.79
N ASP A 344 11.70 6.82 22.13
CA ASP A 344 10.29 7.08 21.84
C ASP A 344 9.88 6.62 20.42
N LEU A 345 10.80 5.98 19.67
CA LEU A 345 10.55 5.42 18.33
C LEU A 345 9.44 4.37 18.36
N GLY A 346 8.32 4.64 17.67
CA GLY A 346 7.15 3.79 17.63
C GLY A 346 6.54 3.53 19.00
N ALA A 347 6.75 4.43 19.95
CA ALA A 347 6.31 4.28 21.34
C ALA A 347 5.26 5.33 21.76
N ASP A 348 4.77 6.11 20.80
CA ASP A 348 3.71 7.11 20.93
C ASP A 348 2.72 7.04 19.75
N ALA A 349 2.23 5.82 19.50
CA ALA A 349 1.43 5.53 18.32
C ALA A 349 0.12 6.32 18.25
N THR A 350 -0.55 6.53 19.38
CA THR A 350 -1.89 7.14 19.40
C THR A 350 -1.87 8.61 18.99
N ASP A 351 -0.95 9.41 19.54
CA ASP A 351 -0.86 10.83 19.18
C ASP A 351 -0.28 11.02 17.78
N CYS A 352 0.75 10.23 17.42
CA CYS A 352 1.31 10.24 16.08
C CYS A 352 0.28 9.85 15.01
N LYS A 353 -0.51 8.80 15.23
CA LYS A 353 -1.58 8.42 14.31
C LYS A 353 -2.63 9.52 14.19
N THR A 354 -3.08 10.07 15.31
CA THR A 354 -4.11 11.11 15.34
C THR A 354 -3.66 12.36 14.60
N LEU A 355 -2.47 12.86 14.91
CA LEU A 355 -1.91 14.06 14.28
C LEU A 355 -1.59 13.83 12.80
N PHE A 356 -1.22 12.60 12.42
CA PHE A 356 -0.97 12.22 11.03
C PHE A 356 -2.28 12.15 10.22
N GLU A 357 -3.34 11.53 10.75
CA GLU A 357 -4.67 11.50 10.13
C GLU A 357 -5.31 12.90 10.01
N GLU A 358 -5.00 13.79 10.96
CA GLU A 358 -5.39 15.20 10.90
C GLU A 358 -4.55 16.01 9.88
N GLY A 359 -3.53 15.40 9.29
CA GLY A 359 -2.61 16.03 8.33
C GLY A 359 -1.71 17.09 8.94
N LYS A 360 -1.54 17.08 10.27
CA LYS A 360 -0.70 18.05 10.99
C LYS A 360 0.76 17.64 11.04
N ILE A 361 1.03 16.34 11.06
CA ILE A 361 2.37 15.77 10.98
C ILE A 361 2.50 14.84 9.77
N SER A 362 3.72 14.57 9.34
CA SER A 362 4.07 13.74 8.19
C SER A 362 5.27 12.85 8.52
N LEU A 363 5.40 11.71 7.85
CA LEU A 363 6.62 10.89 7.92
C LEU A 363 7.78 11.64 7.25
N ILE A 364 8.93 11.62 7.91
CA ILE A 364 10.16 12.18 7.36
C ILE A 364 10.65 11.27 6.25
N SER A 365 10.88 11.85 5.07
CA SER A 365 11.40 11.15 3.89
C SER A 365 12.43 12.01 3.17
N ALA A 366 13.15 11.44 2.21
CA ALA A 366 14.13 12.18 1.39
C ALA A 366 13.52 13.30 0.53
N THR A 367 12.19 13.38 0.44
CA THR A 367 11.47 14.37 -0.34
C THR A 367 10.62 15.31 0.52
N ASN A 368 10.53 15.06 1.82
CA ASN A 368 9.75 15.86 2.76
C ASN A 368 10.41 15.79 4.14
N PHE A 369 11.57 16.44 4.26
CA PHE A 369 12.29 16.63 5.51
C PHE A 369 12.53 18.12 5.71
N ASP A 370 12.31 18.60 6.93
CA ASP A 370 12.76 19.93 7.33
C ASP A 370 14.16 19.81 7.93
N PHE A 371 15.06 20.74 7.59
CA PHE A 371 16.36 20.88 8.25
C PHE A 371 16.20 21.21 9.74
N GLY A 372 15.02 21.71 10.13
CA GLY A 372 14.63 21.95 11.51
C GLY A 372 15.02 23.35 11.98
N ASP A 373 15.55 23.46 13.19
CA ASP A 373 16.02 24.73 13.75
C ASP A 373 17.50 24.70 14.13
N ASP A 374 17.98 25.79 14.73
CA ASP A 374 19.35 25.91 15.25
C ASP A 374 19.33 25.84 16.78
N SER A 375 18.63 24.87 17.38
CA SER A 375 18.51 24.77 18.84
C SER A 375 19.61 23.95 19.52
N SER A 376 20.41 23.20 18.76
CA SER A 376 21.51 22.41 19.30
C SER A 376 22.63 23.30 19.85
N ARG A 377 23.53 22.70 20.65
CA ARG A 377 24.73 23.40 21.15
C ARG A 377 25.84 23.51 20.10
N TRP A 378 25.70 22.80 18.98
CA TRP A 378 26.68 22.69 17.91
C TRP A 378 26.23 23.40 16.63
N ASN A 379 25.04 24.02 16.65
CA ASN A 379 24.54 24.82 15.55
C ASN A 379 25.55 25.87 15.03
N ASN A 380 25.56 26.10 13.71
CA ASN A 380 26.36 27.16 13.08
C ASN A 380 27.87 27.06 13.36
N ASP A 381 28.42 25.85 13.55
CA ASP A 381 29.84 25.63 13.74
C ASP A 381 30.60 25.28 12.44
N GLY A 382 29.85 25.09 11.35
CA GLY A 382 30.34 24.83 10.00
C GLY A 382 30.37 23.36 9.62
N GLU A 383 29.93 22.46 10.50
CA GLU A 383 29.67 21.05 10.22
C GLU A 383 28.15 20.78 10.34
N CYS A 384 27.63 19.73 9.68
CA CYS A 384 26.26 19.29 9.91
C CYS A 384 26.22 18.24 11.02
N ASP A 385 25.59 18.56 12.15
CA ASP A 385 25.44 17.67 13.31
C ASP A 385 24.18 16.80 13.28
N ASP A 386 23.33 16.99 12.28
CA ASP A 386 22.07 16.27 12.16
C ASP A 386 22.28 14.82 11.67
N PRO A 387 21.96 13.80 12.48
CA PRO A 387 22.17 12.39 12.13
C PRO A 387 21.35 11.90 10.93
N ARG A 388 20.43 12.71 10.38
CA ARG A 388 19.66 12.39 9.18
C ARG A 388 20.44 12.59 7.87
N PHE A 389 21.66 13.11 7.93
CA PHE A 389 22.49 13.42 6.76
C PHE A 389 23.81 12.65 6.79
N GLN A 390 24.41 12.47 5.61
CA GLN A 390 25.76 11.92 5.45
C GLN A 390 26.53 12.67 4.36
N GLY A 391 27.85 12.73 4.43
CA GLY A 391 28.71 13.27 3.37
C GLY A 391 29.83 14.18 3.87
N GLU A 392 30.41 14.95 2.94
CA GLU A 392 31.52 15.86 3.23
C GLU A 392 31.01 17.09 4.00
N GLY A 393 31.54 17.32 5.21
CA GLY A 393 31.09 18.40 6.09
C GLY A 393 30.13 17.95 7.19
N MET A 394 29.84 16.65 7.31
CA MET A 394 29.21 16.10 8.52
C MET A 394 30.14 16.20 9.73
N ALA A 395 29.56 16.46 10.90
CA ALA A 395 30.28 16.40 12.15
C ALA A 395 30.84 14.99 12.40
N VAL A 396 32.08 14.93 12.89
CA VAL A 396 32.76 13.64 13.15
C VAL A 396 31.99 12.79 14.16
N LYS A 397 31.19 13.42 15.03
CA LYS A 397 30.35 12.74 16.01
C LYS A 397 28.98 13.40 16.09
N VAL A 398 28.05 12.90 15.29
CA VAL A 398 26.63 13.21 15.40
C VAL A 398 26.01 12.53 16.63
N GLU A 399 25.15 13.24 17.37
CA GLU A 399 24.40 12.69 18.50
C GLU A 399 22.90 12.70 18.20
N PRO A 400 22.13 11.68 18.65
CA PRO A 400 20.68 11.60 18.37
C PRO A 400 19.87 12.84 18.77
N ARG A 401 20.34 13.55 19.79
CA ARG A 401 19.71 14.77 20.30
C ARG A 401 19.89 16.01 19.43
N ASP A 402 20.75 15.94 18.43
CA ASP A 402 21.05 17.03 17.50
C ASP A 402 20.25 16.89 16.18
N PHE A 403 19.33 15.92 16.15
CA PHE A 403 18.31 15.75 15.11
C PHE A 403 17.54 17.05 14.85
N ALA A 404 17.46 17.47 13.59
CA ALA A 404 16.74 18.66 13.16
C ALA A 404 17.09 19.93 13.96
N SER A 405 18.30 20.02 14.49
CA SER A 405 18.70 21.05 15.45
C SER A 405 19.95 21.84 15.01
N ASP A 406 20.39 21.61 13.77
CA ASP A 406 21.51 22.29 13.12
C ASP A 406 21.18 22.63 11.66
N ALA A 407 20.05 23.32 11.49
CA ALA A 407 19.46 23.56 10.18
C ALA A 407 20.36 24.41 9.27
N THR A 408 21.04 25.42 9.80
CA THR A 408 21.82 26.35 8.98
C THR A 408 23.00 25.69 8.29
N ASP A 409 23.78 24.86 8.98
CA ASP A 409 24.94 24.20 8.38
C ASP A 409 24.53 23.02 7.50
N CYS A 410 23.56 22.21 7.95
CA CYS A 410 23.04 21.09 7.16
C CYS A 410 22.39 21.56 5.85
N SER A 411 21.58 22.63 5.87
CA SER A 411 20.98 23.16 4.64
C SER A 411 22.02 23.70 3.66
N ALA A 412 23.02 24.43 4.16
CA ALA A 412 24.08 24.98 3.32
C ALA A 412 24.93 23.89 2.67
N LEU A 413 25.28 22.84 3.41
CA LEU A 413 26.06 21.70 2.91
C LEU A 413 25.25 20.82 1.96
N PHE A 414 23.95 20.69 2.19
CA PHE A 414 23.04 19.96 1.31
C PHE A 414 22.84 20.69 -0.02
N ASP A 415 22.65 22.02 0.02
CA ASP A 415 22.53 22.86 -1.17
C ASP A 415 23.82 22.88 -2.01
N ASP A 416 24.98 22.75 -1.38
CA ASP A 416 26.28 22.62 -2.06
C ASP A 416 26.53 21.19 -2.60
N GLY A 417 25.58 20.27 -2.39
CA GLY A 417 25.64 18.88 -2.82
C GLY A 417 26.69 18.05 -2.08
N LYS A 418 27.19 18.53 -0.93
CA LYS A 418 28.26 17.87 -0.17
C LYS A 418 27.75 16.81 0.79
N ILE A 419 26.56 17.04 1.33
CA ILE A 419 25.86 16.07 2.17
C ILE A 419 24.55 15.68 1.50
N SER A 420 24.11 14.45 1.75
CA SER A 420 22.86 13.89 1.27
C SER A 420 22.02 13.44 2.45
N PHE A 421 20.71 13.58 2.31
CA PHE A 421 19.75 13.10 3.29
C PHE A 421 19.64 11.57 3.18
N VAL A 422 19.75 10.89 4.31
CA VAL A 422 19.77 9.41 4.39
C VAL A 422 18.61 8.81 5.16
N GLY A 423 17.65 9.64 5.58
CA GLY A 423 16.48 9.20 6.35
C GLY A 423 16.66 9.32 7.85
N GLY A 424 15.54 9.49 8.57
CA GLY A 424 15.47 9.54 10.02
C GLY A 424 15.52 8.19 10.74
N ILE A 425 15.72 7.09 10.00
CA ILE A 425 15.71 5.71 10.56
C ILE A 425 16.86 4.85 10.01
N GLY A 426 17.78 5.41 9.22
CA GLY A 426 18.90 4.66 8.64
C GLY A 426 20.11 4.46 9.57
N ILE A 427 20.20 5.20 10.69
CA ILE A 427 21.43 5.24 11.50
C ILE A 427 21.14 5.23 13.00
N MET A 428 20.35 4.28 13.54
CA MET A 428 20.33 4.02 14.99
C MET A 428 20.15 2.54 15.36
N VAL A 429 20.95 1.66 14.75
CA VAL A 429 21.32 0.37 15.36
C VAL A 429 22.84 0.41 15.59
N PRO A 430 23.38 -0.09 16.72
CA PRO A 430 24.80 0.04 17.04
C PRO A 430 25.65 -0.55 15.93
N LEU A 431 26.70 0.19 15.60
CA LEU A 431 27.87 -0.15 14.80
C LEU A 431 28.37 -1.59 15.02
N GLU A 432 27.67 -2.59 14.49
CA GLU A 432 28.18 -3.90 14.05
C GLU A 432 27.22 -4.45 12.99
N THR A 433 27.69 -4.41 11.74
CA THR A 433 27.27 -5.25 10.60
C THR A 433 25.86 -5.07 10.02
N THR A 434 25.73 -4.22 8.99
CA THR A 434 24.99 -4.56 7.77
C THR A 434 25.73 -4.01 6.54
N PRO A 435 26.18 -4.90 5.62
CA PRO A 435 26.75 -4.52 4.33
C PRO A 435 25.60 -4.35 3.34
N ASP A 436 25.17 -3.11 3.08
CA ASP A 436 24.17 -2.86 2.04
C ASP A 436 24.71 -1.92 0.97
N ALA A 437 25.65 -2.48 0.23
CA ALA A 437 25.82 -2.17 -1.17
C ALA A 437 25.92 -3.54 -1.84
N SER A 438 24.77 -4.12 -2.21
CA SER A 438 24.77 -5.43 -2.86
C SER A 438 25.54 -5.36 -4.17
N ALA A 439 26.58 -6.18 -4.29
CA ALA A 439 27.39 -6.35 -5.49
C ALA A 439 26.60 -6.97 -6.67
N SER A 440 25.33 -7.33 -6.49
CA SER A 440 24.50 -8.02 -7.48
C SER A 440 24.17 -7.18 -8.73
N GLY A 441 24.22 -5.85 -8.65
CA GLY A 441 23.94 -4.95 -9.77
C GLY A 441 25.15 -4.28 -10.42
N ILE A 442 26.36 -4.48 -9.87
CA ILE A 442 27.56 -3.75 -10.33
C ILE A 442 28.38 -4.63 -11.28
N ASP A 443 28.51 -4.16 -12.53
CA ASP A 443 29.48 -4.73 -13.47
C ASP A 443 30.89 -4.27 -13.11
N PHE A 444 31.57 -5.09 -12.30
CA PHE A 444 32.98 -4.93 -11.92
C PHE A 444 33.94 -5.23 -13.09
N GLY A 445 33.47 -5.88 -14.17
CA GLY A 445 34.29 -6.22 -15.33
C GLY A 445 35.14 -7.48 -15.18
N ASP A 446 36.37 -7.45 -15.71
CA ASP A 446 37.35 -8.54 -15.66
C ASP A 446 38.66 -8.11 -14.96
N ASP A 447 39.67 -9.00 -14.95
CA ASP A 447 41.00 -8.72 -14.37
C ASP A 447 42.07 -8.55 -15.48
N SER A 448 41.75 -7.82 -16.55
CA SER A 448 42.62 -7.72 -17.72
C SER A 448 43.68 -6.60 -17.66
N SER A 449 43.67 -5.73 -16.64
CA SER A 449 44.69 -4.68 -16.48
C SER A 449 46.02 -5.26 -15.97
N GLU A 450 47.10 -4.49 -16.09
CA GLU A 450 48.40 -4.86 -15.49
C GLU A 450 48.45 -4.65 -13.97
N TRP A 451 47.46 -3.93 -13.43
CA TRP A 451 47.31 -3.56 -12.02
C TRP A 451 46.28 -4.43 -11.28
N ALA A 452 45.49 -5.24 -11.99
CA ALA A 452 44.51 -6.11 -11.36
C ALA A 452 45.14 -7.08 -10.35
N LYS A 453 44.45 -7.30 -9.22
CA LYS A 453 44.85 -8.21 -8.11
C LYS A 453 46.10 -7.75 -7.36
N ASP A 454 46.35 -6.45 -7.28
CA ASP A 454 47.42 -5.89 -6.47
C ASP A 454 46.98 -5.46 -5.06
N GLY A 455 45.67 -5.51 -4.79
CA GLY A 455 45.04 -5.20 -3.51
C GLY A 455 44.45 -3.80 -3.42
N GLU A 456 44.51 -3.01 -4.49
CA GLU A 456 43.85 -1.72 -4.65
C GLU A 456 42.79 -1.80 -5.75
N CYS A 457 41.79 -0.90 -5.76
CA CYS A 457 40.83 -0.79 -6.87
C CYS A 457 41.28 0.26 -7.87
N ASP A 458 41.55 -0.14 -9.11
CA ASP A 458 42.00 0.76 -10.20
C ASP A 458 40.85 1.36 -11.03
N ASP A 459 39.62 0.90 -10.82
CA ASP A 459 38.49 1.33 -11.63
C ASP A 459 38.04 2.76 -11.25
N PRO A 460 38.15 3.75 -12.16
CA PRO A 460 37.88 5.16 -11.87
C PRO A 460 36.41 5.46 -11.53
N ARG A 461 35.49 4.50 -11.70
CA ARG A 461 34.08 4.62 -11.31
C ARG A 461 33.88 4.54 -9.79
N PHE A 462 34.84 4.02 -9.03
CA PHE A 462 34.75 3.88 -7.58
C PHE A 462 35.47 5.01 -6.83
N VAL A 463 35.15 5.15 -5.54
CA VAL A 463 35.77 6.08 -4.59
C VAL A 463 35.77 5.49 -3.18
N GLY A 464 36.85 5.68 -2.42
CA GLY A 464 36.94 5.25 -1.02
C GLY A 464 38.32 4.78 -0.57
N GLU A 465 38.39 4.09 0.57
CA GLU A 465 39.61 3.52 1.14
C GLU A 465 40.04 2.26 0.37
N GLY A 466 41.25 2.28 -0.22
CA GLY A 466 41.76 1.17 -1.02
C GLY A 466 41.67 1.39 -2.54
N MET A 467 41.31 2.59 -3.00
CA MET A 467 41.52 3.00 -4.40
C MET A 467 43.01 3.19 -4.70
N ALA A 468 43.42 2.87 -5.92
CA ALA A 468 44.78 3.14 -6.39
C ALA A 468 45.12 4.64 -6.39
N GLU A 469 46.39 4.98 -6.16
CA GLU A 469 46.86 6.37 -6.08
C GLU A 469 46.72 7.11 -7.41
N GLU A 470 46.91 6.41 -8.54
CA GLU A 470 46.74 6.95 -9.89
C GLU A 470 45.67 6.16 -10.65
N LEU A 471 44.50 6.77 -10.86
CA LEU A 471 43.40 6.18 -11.62
C LEU A 471 43.45 6.63 -13.09
N VAL A 472 43.51 5.68 -14.01
CA VAL A 472 43.49 5.95 -15.46
C VAL A 472 42.28 5.31 -16.14
N SER A 473 41.81 5.91 -17.23
CA SER A 473 40.62 5.43 -17.95
C SER A 473 40.79 4.05 -18.58
N ASP A 474 42.03 3.62 -18.80
CA ASP A 474 42.35 2.33 -19.43
C ASP A 474 42.03 1.14 -18.50
N ASP A 475 41.86 1.37 -17.19
CA ASP A 475 41.59 0.35 -16.16
C ASP A 475 40.10 0.22 -15.78
N LEU A 476 39.22 0.97 -16.45
CA LEU A 476 37.78 0.87 -16.28
C LEU A 476 37.30 -0.56 -16.56
N LYS A 477 36.67 -1.20 -15.56
CA LYS A 477 36.18 -2.60 -15.60
C LYS A 477 37.28 -3.64 -15.81
N ARG A 478 38.53 -3.36 -15.40
CA ARG A 478 39.67 -4.27 -15.64
C ARG A 478 40.40 -4.74 -14.39
N ASP A 479 39.88 -4.38 -13.22
CA ASP A 479 40.33 -4.83 -11.91
C ASP A 479 39.13 -5.28 -11.05
N ALA A 480 38.40 -6.27 -11.56
CA ALA A 480 37.15 -6.69 -10.95
C ALA A 480 37.32 -7.32 -9.56
N THR A 481 38.41 -8.05 -9.34
CA THR A 481 38.63 -8.79 -8.10
C THR A 481 38.81 -7.87 -6.89
N ASP A 482 39.67 -6.86 -7.00
CA ASP A 482 39.98 -5.99 -5.87
C ASP A 482 38.86 -4.96 -5.65
N CYS A 483 38.31 -4.38 -6.72
CA CYS A 483 37.15 -3.50 -6.62
C CYS A 483 35.93 -4.20 -6.01
N ARG A 484 35.63 -5.45 -6.36
CA ARG A 484 34.55 -6.22 -5.72
C ARG A 484 34.83 -6.46 -4.24
N ALA A 485 36.04 -6.91 -3.91
CA ALA A 485 36.40 -7.24 -2.53
C ALA A 485 36.35 -6.01 -1.62
N LEU A 486 36.81 -4.85 -2.11
CA LEU A 486 36.78 -3.60 -1.37
C LEU A 486 35.37 -3.02 -1.26
N PHE A 487 34.53 -3.21 -2.28
CA PHE A 487 33.13 -2.80 -2.28
C PHE A 487 32.28 -3.63 -1.32
N GLU A 488 32.42 -4.96 -1.36
CA GLU A 488 31.75 -5.89 -0.42
C GLU A 488 32.23 -5.69 1.03
N ALA A 489 33.46 -5.21 1.22
CA ALA A 489 33.99 -4.81 2.51
C ALA A 489 33.51 -3.42 2.98
N GLY A 490 32.71 -2.71 2.17
CA GLY A 490 32.19 -1.38 2.48
C GLY A 490 33.26 -0.28 2.50
N LYS A 491 34.43 -0.53 1.88
CA LYS A 491 35.55 0.41 1.89
C LYS A 491 35.54 1.40 0.72
N ILE A 492 34.97 0.97 -0.40
CA ILE A 492 34.78 1.80 -1.60
C ILE A 492 33.31 1.78 -2.02
N SER A 493 32.88 2.82 -2.72
CA SER A 493 31.52 3.01 -3.23
C SER A 493 31.56 3.45 -4.70
N LEU A 494 30.49 3.22 -5.44
CA LEU A 494 30.36 3.71 -6.82
C LEU A 494 30.02 5.21 -6.78
N LYS A 495 30.65 6.01 -7.65
CA LYS A 495 30.38 7.46 -7.77
C LYS A 495 28.99 7.80 -8.29
#